data_AF-A0A5E4M6A0-F1
#
_entry.id   AF-A0A5E4M6A0-F1
#
_cell.length_a   1.000
_cell.length_b   1.000
_cell.length_c   1.000
_cell.angle_alpha   90.00
_cell.angle_beta   90.00
_cell.angle_gamma   90.00
#
_symmetry.space_group_name_H-M   'P 1'
#
loop_
_entity.id
_entity.type
_entity.pdbx_description
1 polymer ?
#
loop_
_entity_poly.entity_id
_entity_poly.type
_entity_poly.pdbx_seq_one_letter_code
_entity_poly.pdbx_strand_id
1 'polypeptide(L)'
;MTCEELEKKLEESKLRDVSKKQYKILGNMMVASSGQITEEFNLYNKKLIENSIKKQLFESVEQCLRKLIGKKNNYGDLGDRCSNLAETLEETGITLINQLRATMRRSIEMSEELEKLEKRLAKSTENRKWLKECEDSLEESKKMDEDRQDRTIAHLRATKKHWSAELDLVKSDVNKELLKIGNLDKIDSKIMSDINKYRLDADEFMTNLRCENVWLKNAQKKCKNTVDELREEAAVLKALSRSYRNKGDSEDYPVLSGTGNYHGMSDESDIEFLRLLE
;
A
#
# COMPACT_ATOMS: atom_id res chain seq x y z
N MET A 1 6.83 3.49 2.92
CA MET A 1 6.24 4.73 3.46
C MET A 1 5.52 4.39 4.74
N THR A 2 5.97 4.94 5.86
CA THR A 2 5.31 4.75 7.16
C THR A 2 4.14 5.75 7.32
N CYS A 3 3.20 5.51 8.24
CA CYS A 3 2.12 6.46 8.51
C CYS A 3 2.64 7.86 8.90
N GLU A 4 3.74 7.91 9.65
CA GLU A 4 4.42 9.16 10.03
C GLU A 4 4.91 9.97 8.82
N GLU A 5 5.38 9.31 7.75
CA GLU A 5 5.80 9.99 6.52
C GLU A 5 4.62 10.60 5.74
N LEU A 6 3.42 10.03 5.87
CA LEU A 6 2.21 10.56 5.24
C LEU A 6 1.65 11.76 6.01
N GLU A 7 1.63 11.69 7.34
CA GLU A 7 1.22 12.82 8.18
C GLU A 7 2.15 14.01 7.99
N LYS A 8 3.47 13.79 7.96
CA LYS A 8 4.44 14.86 7.69
C LYS A 8 4.21 15.53 6.34
N LYS A 9 3.94 14.76 5.28
CA LYS A 9 3.63 15.30 3.95
C LYS A 9 2.31 16.08 3.91
N LEU A 10 1.30 15.63 4.65
CA LEU A 10 0.02 16.32 4.77
C LEU A 10 0.17 17.66 5.49
N GLU A 11 0.95 17.70 6.58
CA GLU A 11 1.28 18.91 7.32
C GLU A 11 2.02 19.92 6.42
N GLU A 12 3.04 19.46 5.69
CA GLU A 12 3.80 20.27 4.72
C GLU A 12 2.92 20.80 3.58
N SER A 13 1.93 20.01 3.12
CA SER A 13 0.97 20.45 2.10
C SER A 13 0.06 21.58 2.60
N LYS A 14 -0.46 21.46 3.84
CA LYS A 14 -1.32 22.49 4.46
C LYS A 14 -0.54 23.80 4.68
N LEU A 15 0.71 23.71 5.14
CA LEU A 15 1.59 24.86 5.32
C LEU A 15 1.85 25.60 4.00
N ARG A 16 2.09 24.86 2.91
CA ARG A 16 2.24 25.45 1.56
C ARG A 16 0.98 26.21 1.13
N ASP A 17 -0.20 25.65 1.31
CA ASP A 17 -1.46 26.30 0.92
C ASP A 17 -1.76 27.58 1.71
N VAL A 18 -1.47 27.59 3.02
CA VAL A 18 -1.61 28.78 3.86
C VAL A 18 -0.65 29.88 3.40
N SER A 19 0.60 29.52 3.13
CA SER A 19 1.62 30.44 2.63
C SER A 19 1.21 31.09 1.30
N LYS A 20 0.69 30.30 0.33
CA LYS A 20 0.16 30.81 -0.94
C LYS A 20 -0.95 31.84 -0.76
N LYS A 21 -1.91 31.57 0.14
CA LYS A 21 -3.01 32.50 0.43
C LYS A 21 -2.49 33.81 1.04
N GLN A 22 -1.51 33.73 1.94
CA GLN A 22 -0.89 34.91 2.55
C GLN A 22 -0.15 35.77 1.52
N TYR A 23 0.64 35.17 0.62
CA TYR A 23 1.32 35.89 -0.45
C TYR A 23 0.34 36.60 -1.40
N LYS A 24 -0.76 35.94 -1.77
CA LYS A 24 -1.79 36.54 -2.64
C LYS A 24 -2.49 37.74 -1.96
N ILE A 25 -2.79 37.64 -0.67
CA ILE A 25 -3.38 38.75 0.09
C ILE A 25 -2.39 39.92 0.17
N LEU A 26 -1.13 39.65 0.47
CA LEU A 26 -0.07 40.65 0.53
C LEU A 26 0.12 41.36 -0.81
N GLY A 27 0.13 40.61 -1.92
CA GLY A 27 0.19 41.15 -3.28
C GLY A 27 -0.96 42.08 -3.61
N ASN A 28 -2.19 41.67 -3.31
CA ASN A 28 -3.37 42.50 -3.53
C ASN A 28 -3.33 43.80 -2.70
N MET A 29 -2.89 43.73 -1.43
CA MET A 29 -2.73 44.90 -0.57
C MET A 29 -1.65 45.85 -1.09
N MET A 30 -0.52 45.32 -1.57
CA MET A 30 0.56 46.12 -2.14
C MET A 30 0.15 46.80 -3.45
N VAL A 31 -0.58 46.12 -4.32
CA VAL A 31 -1.10 46.72 -5.57
C VAL A 31 -2.08 47.85 -5.27
N ALA A 32 -3.00 47.64 -4.32
CA ALA A 32 -3.95 48.66 -3.89
C ALA A 32 -3.24 49.88 -3.28
N SER A 33 -2.27 49.66 -2.39
CA SER A 33 -1.48 50.74 -1.78
C SER A 33 -0.62 51.49 -2.81
N SER A 34 -0.03 50.78 -3.77
CA SER A 34 0.71 51.37 -4.89
C SER A 34 -0.18 52.28 -5.74
N GLY A 35 -1.40 51.84 -6.03
CA GLY A 35 -2.39 52.65 -6.76
C GLY A 35 -2.72 53.95 -6.03
N GLN A 36 -3.05 53.86 -4.74
CA GLN A 36 -3.34 55.03 -3.90
C GLN A 36 -2.16 56.01 -3.83
N ILE A 37 -0.94 55.52 -3.61
CA ILE A 37 0.27 56.37 -3.55
C ILE A 37 0.50 57.06 -4.90
N THR A 38 0.30 56.36 -6.02
CA THR A 38 0.46 56.94 -7.37
C THR A 38 -0.56 58.06 -7.60
N GLU A 39 -1.79 57.86 -7.18
CA GLU A 39 -2.88 58.82 -7.34
C GLU A 39 -2.69 60.07 -6.46
N GLU A 40 -2.27 59.88 -5.21
CA GLU A 40 -1.87 60.96 -4.29
C GLU A 40 -0.67 61.76 -4.84
N PHE A 41 0.36 61.07 -5.34
CA PHE A 41 1.54 61.69 -5.94
C PHE A 41 1.18 62.54 -7.17
N ASN A 42 0.32 62.02 -8.05
CA ASN A 42 -0.15 62.75 -9.23
C ASN A 42 -0.96 64.01 -8.84
N LEU A 43 -1.82 63.90 -7.83
CA LEU A 43 -2.63 65.01 -7.35
C LEU A 43 -1.75 66.12 -6.72
N TYR A 44 -0.73 65.72 -5.96
CA TYR A 44 0.23 66.64 -5.34
C TYR A 44 1.17 67.29 -6.35
N ASN A 45 1.67 66.54 -7.34
CA ASN A 45 2.50 67.10 -8.42
C ASN A 45 1.75 68.18 -9.20
N LYS A 46 0.47 67.98 -9.47
CA LYS A 46 -0.38 68.99 -10.12
C LYS A 46 -0.45 70.28 -9.28
N LYS A 47 -0.65 70.16 -7.96
CA LYS A 47 -0.65 71.32 -7.03
C LYS A 47 0.72 71.99 -6.94
N LEU A 48 1.81 71.23 -7.04
CA LEU A 48 3.16 71.78 -7.00
C LEU A 48 3.48 72.62 -8.23
N ILE A 49 3.08 72.17 -9.42
CA ILE A 49 3.23 72.94 -10.67
C ILE A 49 2.45 74.26 -10.56
N GLU A 50 1.21 74.23 -10.08
CA GLU A 50 0.42 75.44 -9.82
C GLU A 50 1.09 76.37 -8.80
N ASN A 51 1.70 75.83 -7.75
CA ASN A 51 2.40 76.63 -6.73
C ASN A 51 3.75 77.18 -7.19
N SER A 52 4.49 76.45 -8.04
CA SER A 52 5.73 76.91 -8.66
C SER A 52 5.47 78.13 -9.55
N ILE A 53 4.43 78.06 -10.38
CA ILE A 53 3.96 79.18 -11.21
C ILE A 53 3.55 80.36 -10.33
N LYS A 54 2.79 80.11 -9.25
CA LYS A 54 2.43 81.15 -8.28
C LYS A 54 3.67 81.77 -7.64
N LYS A 55 4.65 80.98 -7.20
CA LYS A 55 5.89 81.43 -6.57
C LYS A 55 6.70 82.35 -7.50
N GLN A 56 6.84 81.99 -8.77
CA GLN A 56 7.52 82.85 -9.76
C GLN A 56 6.79 84.19 -9.99
N LEU A 57 5.47 84.14 -10.13
CA LEU A 57 4.61 85.34 -10.19
C LEU A 57 4.79 86.22 -8.95
N PHE A 58 4.85 85.58 -7.79
CA PHE A 58 4.99 86.21 -6.49
C PHE A 58 6.36 86.86 -6.30
N GLU A 59 7.45 86.18 -6.63
CA GLU A 59 8.82 86.74 -6.61
C GLU A 59 8.95 87.93 -7.58
N SER A 60 8.29 87.87 -8.74
CA SER A 60 8.24 88.95 -9.72
C SER A 60 7.48 90.18 -9.19
N VAL A 61 6.30 89.97 -8.58
CA VAL A 61 5.51 91.05 -7.95
C VAL A 61 6.26 91.68 -6.78
N GLU A 62 6.90 90.88 -5.92
CA GLU A 62 7.69 91.38 -4.80
C GLU A 62 8.85 92.28 -5.27
N GLN A 63 9.56 91.87 -6.34
CA GLN A 63 10.60 92.70 -6.94
C GLN A 63 10.05 94.01 -7.51
N CYS A 64 8.88 94.00 -8.16
CA CYS A 64 8.24 95.21 -8.65
C CYS A 64 7.83 96.16 -7.51
N LEU A 65 7.26 95.64 -6.42
CA LEU A 65 6.88 96.43 -5.26
C LEU A 65 8.09 97.03 -4.54
N ARG A 66 9.17 96.26 -4.34
CA ARG A 66 10.44 96.77 -3.79
C ARG A 66 11.03 97.90 -4.65
N LYS A 67 10.93 97.80 -5.98
CA LYS A 67 11.36 98.87 -6.91
C LYS A 67 10.48 100.12 -6.84
N LEU A 68 9.18 99.98 -6.60
CA LEU A 68 8.24 101.10 -6.43
C LEU A 68 8.48 101.82 -5.10
N ILE A 69 8.65 101.08 -4.01
CA ILE A 69 8.90 101.63 -2.66
C ILE A 69 10.29 102.28 -2.59
N GLY A 70 11.31 101.70 -3.23
CA GLY A 70 12.67 102.25 -3.28
C GLY A 70 12.84 103.53 -4.10
N LYS A 71 11.81 103.97 -4.86
CA LYS A 71 11.83 105.20 -5.68
C LYS A 71 11.33 106.46 -4.95
N LYS A 72 11.19 106.41 -3.62
CA LYS A 72 10.58 107.45 -2.75
C LYS A 72 11.20 108.86 -2.80
N ASN A 73 12.22 109.14 -3.62
CA ASN A 73 13.02 110.38 -3.52
C ASN A 73 12.79 111.47 -4.59
N ASN A 74 11.86 111.36 -5.55
CA ASN A 74 11.75 112.35 -6.65
C ASN A 74 10.35 112.93 -6.89
N TYR A 75 9.60 113.30 -5.84
CA TYR A 75 8.43 114.17 -6.00
C TYR A 75 8.47 115.32 -5.00
N GLY A 76 9.02 116.45 -5.45
CA GLY A 76 8.81 117.74 -4.80
C GLY A 76 7.39 118.22 -5.05
N ASP A 77 6.73 118.62 -3.96
CA ASP A 77 5.56 119.52 -3.91
C ASP A 77 4.12 118.95 -3.96
N LEU A 78 3.83 117.84 -3.27
CA LEU A 78 2.45 117.34 -3.01
C LEU A 78 2.27 116.81 -1.55
N GLY A 79 2.59 117.67 -0.57
CA GLY A 79 2.89 117.31 0.83
C GLY A 79 1.93 116.40 1.62
N ASP A 80 0.60 116.52 1.47
CA ASP A 80 -0.33 115.76 2.34
C ASP A 80 -1.04 114.57 1.67
N ARG A 81 -1.34 114.66 0.37
CA ARG A 81 -1.99 113.55 -0.35
C ARG A 81 -0.99 112.47 -0.75
N CYS A 82 0.27 112.82 -1.00
CA CYS A 82 1.33 111.84 -1.28
C CYS A 82 1.81 111.13 -0.02
N SER A 83 1.75 111.75 1.17
CA SER A 83 2.16 111.12 2.43
C SER A 83 1.21 109.98 2.82
N ASN A 84 -0.10 110.23 2.81
CA ASN A 84 -1.12 109.19 3.04
C ASN A 84 -1.06 108.06 2.00
N LEU A 85 -0.83 108.40 0.72
CA LEU A 85 -0.70 107.39 -0.33
C LEU A 85 0.56 106.53 -0.12
N ALA A 86 1.66 107.13 0.35
CA ALA A 86 2.90 106.42 0.62
C ALA A 86 2.81 105.50 1.84
N GLU A 87 2.17 105.93 2.94
CA GLU A 87 1.90 105.08 4.10
C GLU A 87 0.99 103.91 3.73
N THR A 88 -0.09 104.16 2.98
CA THR A 88 -1.00 103.10 2.52
C THR A 88 -0.28 102.11 1.59
N LEU A 89 0.63 102.58 0.72
CA LEU A 89 1.47 101.74 -0.14
C LEU A 89 2.47 100.91 0.67
N GLU A 90 2.98 101.46 1.77
CA GLU A 90 3.93 100.80 2.65
C GLU A 90 3.24 99.70 3.46
N GLU A 91 2.07 99.98 4.04
CA GLU A 91 1.25 98.99 4.76
C GLU A 91 0.76 97.86 3.83
N THR A 92 0.27 98.21 2.64
CA THR A 92 -0.17 97.22 1.65
C THR A 92 1.01 96.40 1.13
N GLY A 93 2.17 97.02 0.90
CA GLY A 93 3.41 96.35 0.52
C GLY A 93 3.90 95.36 1.57
N ILE A 94 3.91 95.75 2.86
CA ILE A 94 4.26 94.87 3.98
C ILE A 94 3.27 93.70 4.08
N THR A 95 1.97 93.97 3.95
CA THR A 95 0.93 92.93 3.99
C THR A 95 1.10 91.91 2.87
N LEU A 96 1.33 92.37 1.64
CA LEU A 96 1.61 91.51 0.48
C LEU A 96 2.88 90.69 0.70
N ILE A 97 3.98 91.29 1.17
CA ILE A 97 5.23 90.57 1.46
C ILE A 97 5.03 89.48 2.53
N ASN A 98 4.21 89.76 3.55
CA ASN A 98 3.93 88.78 4.60
C ASN A 98 3.07 87.61 4.06
N GLN A 99 2.07 87.89 3.22
CA GLN A 99 1.27 86.86 2.55
C GLN A 99 2.11 86.03 1.57
N LEU A 100 3.01 86.68 0.84
CA LEU A 100 3.99 86.07 -0.05
C LEU A 100 4.88 85.06 0.69
N ARG A 101 5.50 85.47 1.81
CA ARG A 101 6.33 84.60 2.64
C ARG A 101 5.57 83.41 3.21
N ALA A 102 4.33 83.62 3.68
CA ALA A 102 3.49 82.54 4.17
C ALA A 102 3.19 81.51 3.06
N THR A 103 2.97 81.98 1.84
CA THR A 103 2.69 81.12 0.68
C THR A 103 3.95 80.37 0.23
N MET A 104 5.11 81.02 0.23
CA MET A 104 6.41 80.39 -0.06
C MET A 104 6.77 79.31 0.95
N ARG A 105 6.51 79.53 2.24
CA ARG A 105 6.73 78.53 3.30
C ARG A 105 5.87 77.28 3.07
N ARG A 106 4.58 77.44 2.79
CA ARG A 106 3.69 76.30 2.42
C ARG A 106 4.18 75.55 1.18
N SER A 107 4.75 76.25 0.20
CA SER A 107 5.30 75.62 -1.00
C SER A 107 6.51 74.73 -0.69
N ILE A 108 7.37 75.13 0.25
CA ILE A 108 8.54 74.33 0.67
C ILE A 108 8.07 73.06 1.40
N GLU A 109 7.13 73.22 2.33
CA GLU A 109 6.53 72.08 3.07
C GLU A 109 5.90 71.05 2.10
N MET A 110 5.15 71.51 1.09
CA MET A 110 4.60 70.63 0.05
C MET A 110 5.67 69.94 -0.80
N SER A 111 6.78 70.61 -1.10
CA SER A 111 7.90 69.99 -1.84
C SER A 111 8.55 68.86 -1.03
N GLU A 112 8.74 69.05 0.28
CA GLU A 112 9.29 68.02 1.17
C GLU A 112 8.33 66.82 1.31
N GLU A 113 7.01 67.05 1.33
CA GLU A 113 6.01 65.98 1.30
C GLU A 113 6.06 65.19 -0.01
N LEU A 114 6.27 65.86 -1.14
CA LEU A 114 6.40 65.21 -2.45
C LEU A 114 7.63 64.31 -2.53
N GLU A 115 8.78 64.76 -2.03
CA GLU A 115 9.99 63.93 -2.02
C GLU A 115 9.78 62.65 -1.18
N LYS A 116 9.03 62.74 -0.07
CA LYS A 116 8.66 61.58 0.74
C LYS A 116 7.71 60.64 0.00
N LEU A 117 6.73 61.17 -0.73
CA LEU A 117 5.81 60.37 -1.56
C LEU A 117 6.54 59.70 -2.72
N GLU A 118 7.47 60.38 -3.37
CA GLU A 118 8.28 59.85 -4.47
C GLU A 118 9.16 58.68 -4.01
N LYS A 119 9.80 58.83 -2.84
CA LYS A 119 10.56 57.73 -2.20
C LYS A 119 9.66 56.53 -1.86
N ARG A 120 8.44 56.76 -1.37
CA ARG A 120 7.47 55.70 -1.09
C ARG A 120 7.00 55.01 -2.37
N LEU A 121 6.77 55.76 -3.45
CA LEU A 121 6.37 55.23 -4.75
C LEU A 121 7.47 54.33 -5.32
N ALA A 122 8.73 54.78 -5.32
CA ALA A 122 9.87 53.99 -5.77
C ALA A 122 9.95 52.65 -5.02
N LYS A 123 9.88 52.68 -3.68
CA LYS A 123 9.86 51.47 -2.85
C LYS A 123 8.68 50.55 -3.17
N SER A 124 7.51 51.12 -3.43
CA SER A 124 6.33 50.36 -3.84
C SER A 124 6.51 49.66 -5.18
N THR A 125 7.20 50.29 -6.14
CA THR A 125 7.48 49.67 -7.44
C THR A 125 8.49 48.54 -7.36
N GLU A 126 9.50 48.66 -6.49
CA GLU A 126 10.48 47.61 -6.21
C GLU A 126 9.81 46.40 -5.55
N ASN A 127 8.99 46.64 -4.53
CA ASN A 127 8.19 45.60 -3.89
C ASN A 127 7.29 44.86 -4.89
N ARG A 128 6.67 45.58 -5.83
CA ARG A 128 5.83 44.98 -6.87
C ARG A 128 6.62 44.05 -7.79
N LYS A 129 7.85 44.42 -8.17
CA LYS A 129 8.72 43.55 -8.98
C LYS A 129 9.09 42.29 -8.23
N TRP A 130 9.53 42.42 -6.98
CA TRP A 130 9.88 41.29 -6.12
C TRP A 130 8.70 40.32 -5.92
N LEU A 131 7.50 40.85 -5.73
CA LEU A 131 6.31 40.03 -5.54
C LEU A 131 5.96 39.22 -6.80
N LYS A 132 6.15 39.81 -7.98
CA LYS A 132 6.00 39.11 -9.25
C LYS A 132 7.02 37.97 -9.42
N GLU A 133 8.29 38.22 -9.08
CA GLU A 133 9.33 37.17 -9.11
C GLU A 133 9.00 36.01 -8.17
N CYS A 134 8.44 36.31 -7.00
CA CYS A 134 7.97 35.30 -6.05
C CYS A 134 6.76 34.51 -6.58
N GLU A 135 5.80 35.15 -7.25
CA GLU A 135 4.68 34.47 -7.90
C GLU A 135 5.15 33.53 -9.01
N ASP A 136 6.07 33.98 -9.86
CA ASP A 136 6.64 33.18 -10.95
C ASP A 136 7.40 31.96 -10.40
N SER A 137 8.23 32.15 -9.36
CA SER A 137 8.97 31.06 -8.70
C SER A 137 8.05 30.04 -8.02
N LEU A 138 6.95 30.50 -7.42
CA LEU A 138 5.96 29.64 -6.79
C LEU A 138 5.23 28.75 -7.82
N GLU A 139 4.90 29.30 -8.99
CA GLU A 139 4.23 28.55 -10.05
C GLU A 139 5.16 27.48 -10.65
N GLU A 140 6.44 27.81 -10.85
CA GLU A 140 7.44 26.84 -11.31
C GLU A 140 7.66 25.71 -10.29
N SER A 141 7.75 26.03 -9.00
CA SER A 141 7.84 25.02 -7.93
C SER A 141 6.61 24.11 -7.90
N LYS A 142 5.41 24.65 -8.12
CA LYS A 142 4.17 23.87 -8.15
C LYS A 142 4.17 22.87 -9.30
N LYS A 143 4.56 23.31 -10.49
CA LYS A 143 4.65 22.44 -11.68
C LYS A 143 5.66 21.30 -11.50
N MET A 144 6.83 21.59 -10.92
CA MET A 144 7.82 20.56 -10.61
C MET A 144 7.30 19.52 -9.61
N ASP A 145 6.58 19.96 -8.58
CA ASP A 145 5.97 19.06 -7.59
C ASP A 145 4.87 18.18 -8.21
N GLU A 146 4.03 18.73 -9.07
CA GLU A 146 2.99 17.99 -9.82
C GLU A 146 3.63 16.92 -10.72
N ASP A 147 4.62 17.30 -11.54
CA ASP A 147 5.36 16.36 -12.40
C ASP A 147 6.01 15.23 -11.60
N ARG A 148 6.55 15.55 -10.42
CA ARG A 148 7.16 14.56 -9.52
C ARG A 148 6.12 13.61 -8.94
N GLN A 149 4.96 14.12 -8.54
CA GLN A 149 3.86 13.29 -8.03
C GLN A 149 3.32 12.35 -9.11
N ASP A 150 3.12 12.84 -10.33
CA ASP A 150 2.63 12.03 -11.45
C ASP A 150 3.57 10.87 -11.80
N ARG A 151 4.88 11.12 -11.87
CA ARG A 151 5.87 10.04 -12.06
C ARG A 151 5.85 9.02 -10.93
N THR A 152 5.71 9.48 -9.69
CA THR A 152 5.65 8.60 -8.51
C THR A 152 4.39 7.73 -8.54
N ILE A 153 3.23 8.31 -8.86
CA ILE A 153 1.96 7.59 -8.99
C ILE A 153 2.02 6.57 -10.13
N ALA A 154 2.57 6.95 -11.28
CA ALA A 154 2.75 6.04 -12.42
C ALA A 154 3.63 4.83 -12.05
N HIS A 155 4.75 5.07 -11.37
CA HIS A 155 5.62 4.00 -10.88
C HIS A 155 4.89 3.08 -9.90
N LEU A 156 4.20 3.62 -8.88
CA LEU A 156 3.44 2.82 -7.92
C LEU A 156 2.33 1.97 -8.58
N ARG A 157 1.65 2.51 -9.59
CA ARG A 157 0.64 1.75 -10.37
C ARG A 157 1.28 0.60 -11.13
N ALA A 158 2.42 0.83 -11.77
CA ALA A 158 3.17 -0.21 -12.48
C ALA A 158 3.65 -1.31 -11.52
N THR A 159 4.22 -0.92 -10.39
CA THR A 159 4.65 -1.84 -9.33
C THR A 159 3.46 -2.66 -8.79
N LYS A 160 2.34 -2.02 -8.45
CA LYS A 160 1.12 -2.73 -8.02
C LYS A 160 0.65 -3.76 -9.04
N LYS A 161 0.64 -3.40 -10.33
CA LYS A 161 0.25 -4.31 -11.42
C LYS A 161 1.17 -5.52 -11.50
N HIS A 162 2.48 -5.33 -11.38
CA HIS A 162 3.48 -6.39 -11.38
C HIS A 162 3.27 -7.38 -10.22
N TRP A 163 3.21 -6.88 -8.98
CA TRP A 163 3.00 -7.73 -7.81
C TRP A 163 1.65 -8.47 -7.82
N SER A 164 0.60 -7.85 -8.38
CA SER A 164 -0.70 -8.53 -8.51
C SER A 164 -0.61 -9.72 -9.46
N ALA A 165 0.11 -9.58 -10.58
CA ALA A 165 0.32 -10.68 -11.52
C ALA A 165 1.17 -11.81 -10.91
N GLU A 166 2.22 -11.49 -10.15
CA GLU A 166 3.02 -12.49 -9.44
C GLU A 166 2.21 -13.23 -8.38
N LEU A 167 1.36 -12.53 -7.64
CA LEU A 167 0.48 -13.15 -6.65
C LEU A 167 -0.48 -14.16 -7.29
N ASP A 168 -1.03 -13.85 -8.46
CA ASP A 168 -1.93 -14.74 -9.18
C ASP A 168 -1.20 -15.99 -9.70
N LEU A 169 0.06 -15.86 -10.12
CA LEU A 169 0.91 -17.01 -10.47
C LEU A 169 1.16 -17.91 -9.25
N VAL A 170 1.55 -17.33 -8.12
CA VAL A 170 1.79 -18.09 -6.88
C VAL A 170 0.52 -18.81 -6.44
N LYS A 171 -0.66 -18.16 -6.47
CA LYS A 171 -1.93 -18.82 -6.15
C LYS A 171 -2.22 -20.00 -7.08
N SER A 172 -1.96 -19.84 -8.37
CA SER A 172 -2.13 -20.92 -9.35
C SER A 172 -1.24 -22.12 -9.03
N ASP A 173 0.02 -21.87 -8.68
CA ASP A 173 0.96 -22.93 -8.33
C ASP A 173 0.61 -23.62 -7.01
N VAL A 174 0.19 -22.86 -5.98
CA VAL A 174 -0.33 -23.43 -4.73
C VAL A 174 -1.53 -24.34 -5.00
N ASN A 175 -2.47 -23.90 -5.85
CA ASN A 175 -3.63 -24.72 -6.20
C ASN A 175 -3.24 -26.01 -6.91
N LYS A 176 -2.23 -25.99 -7.80
CA LYS A 176 -1.70 -27.20 -8.45
C LYS A 176 -1.10 -28.16 -7.43
N GLU A 177 -0.34 -27.66 -6.46
CA GLU A 177 0.26 -28.51 -5.42
C GLU A 177 -0.79 -29.11 -4.48
N LEU A 178 -1.83 -28.35 -4.10
CA LEU A 178 -2.95 -28.90 -3.31
C LEU A 178 -3.68 -30.03 -4.04
N LEU A 179 -3.86 -29.91 -5.36
CA LEU A 179 -4.44 -30.98 -6.17
C LEU A 179 -3.55 -32.24 -6.21
N LYS A 180 -2.23 -32.07 -6.27
CA LYS A 180 -1.28 -33.20 -6.21
C LYS A 180 -1.36 -33.91 -4.85
N ILE A 181 -1.38 -33.15 -3.75
CA ILE A 181 -1.50 -33.70 -2.40
C ILE A 181 -2.81 -34.50 -2.27
N GLY A 182 -3.94 -33.94 -2.69
CA GLY A 182 -5.23 -34.65 -2.64
C GLY A 182 -5.26 -35.93 -3.50
N ASN A 183 -4.45 -36.01 -4.55
CA ASN A 183 -4.29 -37.24 -5.33
C ASN A 183 -3.40 -38.27 -4.62
N LEU A 184 -2.33 -37.83 -3.94
CA LEU A 184 -1.49 -38.70 -3.12
C LEU A 184 -2.28 -39.31 -1.97
N ASP A 185 -3.10 -38.52 -1.26
CA ASP A 185 -3.96 -39.02 -0.17
C ASP A 185 -4.91 -40.13 -0.63
N LYS A 186 -5.44 -40.03 -1.85
CA LYS A 186 -6.29 -41.08 -2.46
C LYS A 186 -5.49 -42.33 -2.81
N ILE A 187 -4.26 -42.17 -3.31
CA ILE A 187 -3.36 -43.28 -3.61
C ILE A 187 -2.99 -44.00 -2.31
N ASP A 188 -2.62 -43.27 -1.25
CA ASP A 188 -2.28 -43.83 0.06
C ASP A 188 -3.47 -44.57 0.67
N SER A 189 -4.67 -43.98 0.59
CA SER A 189 -5.91 -44.65 1.04
C SER A 189 -6.15 -45.98 0.30
N LYS A 190 -5.90 -46.00 -1.02
CA LYS A 190 -6.02 -47.21 -1.84
C LYS A 190 -4.98 -48.26 -1.44
N ILE A 191 -3.72 -47.87 -1.27
CA ILE A 191 -2.64 -48.75 -0.83
C ILE A 191 -2.98 -49.37 0.53
N MET A 192 -3.46 -48.58 1.49
CA MET A 192 -3.85 -49.08 2.82
C MET A 192 -5.02 -50.06 2.76
N SER A 193 -5.99 -49.82 1.87
CA SER A 193 -7.09 -50.76 1.63
C SER A 193 -6.57 -52.07 1.05
N ASP A 194 -5.70 -52.01 0.04
CA ASP A 194 -5.13 -53.19 -0.61
C ASP A 194 -4.26 -54.01 0.36
N ILE A 195 -3.44 -53.35 1.20
CA ILE A 195 -2.65 -53.99 2.26
C ILE A 195 -3.55 -54.76 3.24
N ASN A 196 -4.64 -54.12 3.72
CA ASN A 196 -5.56 -54.77 4.66
C ASN A 196 -6.24 -55.98 4.03
N LYS A 197 -6.60 -55.89 2.74
CA LYS A 197 -7.15 -57.02 1.99
C LYS A 197 -6.15 -58.17 1.91
N TYR A 198 -4.93 -57.91 1.45
CA TYR A 198 -3.89 -58.94 1.35
C TYR A 198 -3.57 -59.58 2.70
N ARG A 199 -3.59 -58.80 3.79
CA ARG A 199 -3.41 -59.34 5.14
C ARG A 199 -4.52 -60.33 5.51
N LEU A 200 -5.78 -59.97 5.27
CA LEU A 200 -6.93 -60.85 5.56
C LEU A 200 -6.89 -62.12 4.70
N ASP A 201 -6.62 -61.98 3.40
CA ASP A 201 -6.50 -63.11 2.47
C ASP A 201 -5.37 -64.06 2.91
N ALA A 202 -4.23 -63.53 3.35
CA ALA A 202 -3.11 -64.31 3.86
C ALA A 202 -3.43 -65.01 5.20
N ASP A 203 -4.12 -64.34 6.11
CA ASP A 203 -4.54 -64.91 7.40
C ASP A 203 -5.54 -66.06 7.21
N GLU A 204 -6.50 -65.91 6.28
CA GLU A 204 -7.44 -66.96 5.90
C GLU A 204 -6.71 -68.16 5.30
N PHE A 205 -5.81 -67.92 4.34
CA PHE A 205 -5.00 -68.97 3.70
C PHE A 205 -4.18 -69.75 4.72
N MET A 206 -3.51 -69.06 5.66
CA MET A 206 -2.73 -69.69 6.72
C MET A 206 -3.60 -70.49 7.69
N THR A 207 -4.82 -70.03 7.96
CA THR A 207 -5.78 -70.76 8.80
C THR A 207 -6.20 -72.07 8.13
N ASN A 208 -6.52 -72.02 6.83
CA ASN A 208 -6.87 -73.19 6.05
C ASN A 208 -5.74 -74.22 6.01
N LEU A 209 -4.49 -73.79 5.75
CA LEU A 209 -3.32 -74.67 5.79
C LEU A 209 -3.09 -75.31 7.16
N ARG A 210 -3.33 -74.57 8.26
CA ARG A 210 -3.23 -75.12 9.62
C ARG A 210 -4.29 -76.20 9.86
N CYS A 211 -5.53 -75.97 9.45
CA CYS A 211 -6.61 -76.95 9.53
C CYS A 211 -6.28 -78.22 8.74
N GLU A 212 -5.82 -78.07 7.50
CA GLU A 212 -5.42 -79.19 6.65
C GLU A 212 -4.25 -79.98 7.25
N ASN A 213 -3.24 -79.29 7.80
CA ASN A 213 -2.12 -79.94 8.48
C ASN A 213 -2.56 -80.77 9.69
N VAL A 214 -3.52 -80.27 10.48
CA VAL A 214 -4.10 -81.02 11.61
C VAL A 214 -4.84 -82.26 11.11
N TRP A 215 -5.62 -82.13 10.04
CA TRP A 215 -6.32 -83.26 9.43
C TRP A 215 -5.34 -84.33 8.93
N LEU A 216 -4.30 -83.94 8.19
CA LEU A 216 -3.25 -84.83 7.71
C LEU A 216 -2.52 -85.54 8.85
N LYS A 217 -2.19 -84.83 9.94
CA LYS A 217 -1.59 -85.44 11.14
C LYS A 217 -2.50 -86.50 11.78
N ASN A 218 -3.80 -86.23 11.85
CA ASN A 218 -4.77 -87.18 12.39
C ASN A 218 -4.93 -88.41 11.48
N ALA A 219 -4.99 -88.21 10.16
CA ALA A 219 -5.03 -89.29 9.18
C ALA A 219 -3.76 -90.15 9.26
N GLN A 220 -2.58 -89.53 9.30
CA GLN A 220 -1.30 -90.23 9.47
C GLN A 220 -1.27 -91.06 10.75
N LYS A 221 -1.77 -90.51 11.87
CA LYS A 221 -1.86 -91.24 13.14
C LYS A 221 -2.77 -92.46 13.04
N LYS A 222 -3.94 -92.34 12.40
CA LYS A 222 -4.85 -93.47 12.14
C LYS A 222 -4.17 -94.55 11.31
N CYS A 223 -3.57 -94.18 10.17
CA CYS A 223 -2.85 -95.13 9.32
C CYS A 223 -1.72 -95.85 10.08
N LYS A 224 -0.97 -95.12 10.92
CA LYS A 224 0.07 -95.71 11.76
C LYS A 224 -0.50 -96.78 12.70
N ASN A 225 -1.58 -96.47 13.41
CA ASN A 225 -2.24 -97.42 14.31
C ASN A 225 -2.69 -98.68 13.57
N THR A 226 -3.34 -98.53 12.40
CA THR A 226 -3.77 -99.68 11.58
C THR A 226 -2.59 -100.53 11.11
N VAL A 227 -1.47 -99.90 10.73
CA VAL A 227 -0.25 -100.63 10.35
C VAL A 227 0.33 -101.39 11.54
N ASP A 228 0.34 -100.81 12.74
CA ASP A 228 0.82 -101.46 13.95
C ASP A 228 -0.08 -102.64 14.35
N GLU A 229 -1.41 -102.50 14.27
CA GLU A 229 -2.39 -103.58 14.46
C GLU A 229 -2.17 -104.74 13.46
N LEU A 230 -2.05 -104.44 12.17
CA LEU A 230 -1.78 -105.47 11.14
C LEU A 230 -0.44 -106.18 11.35
N ARG A 231 0.58 -105.48 11.90
CA ARG A 231 1.88 -106.09 12.24
C ARG A 231 1.75 -107.04 13.42
N GLU A 232 0.97 -106.67 14.44
CA GLU A 232 0.68 -107.54 15.59
C GLU A 232 -0.09 -108.79 15.16
N GLU A 233 -1.16 -108.63 14.36
CA GLU A 233 -1.91 -109.75 13.79
C GLU A 233 -1.03 -110.67 12.95
N ALA A 234 -0.19 -110.11 12.08
CA ALA A 234 0.75 -110.88 11.28
C ALA A 234 1.78 -111.63 12.16
N ALA A 235 2.20 -111.05 13.29
CA ALA A 235 3.07 -111.72 14.25
C ALA A 235 2.37 -112.90 14.95
N VAL A 236 1.09 -112.73 15.34
CA VAL A 236 0.25 -113.79 15.90
C VAL A 236 0.07 -114.94 14.90
N LEU A 237 -0.26 -114.64 13.64
CA LEU A 237 -0.38 -115.64 12.57
C LEU A 237 0.95 -116.37 12.31
N LYS A 238 2.09 -115.65 12.35
CA LYS A 238 3.43 -116.27 12.28
C LYS A 238 3.72 -117.18 13.47
N ALA A 239 3.28 -116.83 14.67
CA ALA A 239 3.44 -117.67 15.86
C ALA A 239 2.55 -118.93 15.82
N LEU A 240 1.28 -118.77 15.44
CA LEU A 240 0.34 -119.87 15.23
C LEU A 240 0.83 -120.86 14.18
N SER A 241 1.25 -120.37 13.01
CA SER A 241 1.79 -121.24 11.94
C SER A 241 3.04 -122.00 12.37
N ARG A 242 3.93 -121.40 13.18
CA ARG A 242 5.06 -122.11 13.81
C ARG A 242 4.60 -123.16 14.84
N SER A 243 3.57 -122.85 15.64
CA SER A 243 3.00 -123.81 16.59
C SER A 243 2.37 -125.01 15.90
N TYR A 244 1.60 -124.80 14.82
CA TYR A 244 1.06 -125.88 13.99
C TYR A 244 2.16 -126.72 13.34
N ARG A 245 3.23 -126.09 12.86
CA ARG A 245 4.37 -126.79 12.27
C ARG A 245 5.16 -127.62 13.29
N ASN A 246 5.20 -127.18 14.56
CA ASN A 246 5.86 -127.90 15.66
C ASN A 246 4.98 -128.97 16.34
N LYS A 247 3.67 -129.00 16.06
CA LYS A 247 2.72 -130.01 16.56
C LYS A 247 2.41 -131.10 15.53
N GLY A 248 3.06 -131.07 14.36
CA GLY A 248 2.88 -132.04 13.27
C GLY A 248 3.74 -133.30 13.39
N ASP A 249 3.86 -133.88 14.59
CA ASP A 249 4.42 -135.22 14.86
C ASP A 249 3.53 -136.03 15.83
N SER A 250 2.22 -135.76 15.89
CA SER A 250 1.28 -136.67 16.54
C SER A 250 -0.08 -136.65 15.85
N GLU A 251 -0.47 -137.81 15.32
CA GLU A 251 -1.81 -138.13 14.83
C GLU A 251 -2.86 -137.87 15.92
N ASP A 252 -3.80 -136.97 15.66
CA ASP A 252 -5.27 -137.21 15.72
C ASP A 252 -6.04 -135.88 15.55
N TYR A 253 -6.93 -135.85 14.57
CA TYR A 253 -7.81 -134.73 14.22
C TYR A 253 -8.86 -134.45 15.30
N PRO A 254 -9.45 -133.24 15.27
CA PRO A 254 -10.90 -133.23 15.11
C PRO A 254 -11.37 -132.33 13.97
N VAL A 255 -12.30 -132.90 13.21
CA VAL A 255 -13.16 -132.23 12.23
C VAL A 255 -13.92 -131.09 12.92
N LEU A 256 -13.72 -129.85 12.48
CA LEU A 256 -14.68 -128.77 12.70
C LEU A 256 -15.58 -128.68 11.47
N SER A 257 -16.69 -129.41 11.54
CA SER A 257 -17.87 -129.20 10.72
C SER A 257 -18.45 -127.82 11.06
N GLY A 258 -18.16 -126.83 10.22
CA GLY A 258 -18.70 -125.48 10.31
C GLY A 258 -19.54 -125.16 9.09
N THR A 259 -20.84 -125.46 9.16
CA THR A 259 -21.87 -124.79 8.37
C THR A 259 -21.90 -123.31 8.78
N GLY A 260 -21.63 -122.40 7.84
CA GLY A 260 -21.68 -120.96 8.10
C GLY A 260 -22.02 -120.19 6.83
N ASN A 261 -23.28 -119.79 6.73
CA ASN A 261 -23.82 -118.87 5.72
C ASN A 261 -22.92 -117.65 5.53
N TYR A 262 -22.41 -117.44 4.32
CA TYR A 262 -22.04 -116.11 3.84
C TYR A 262 -23.33 -115.38 3.46
N HIS A 263 -24.01 -114.82 4.48
CA HIS A 263 -24.98 -113.75 4.31
C HIS A 263 -24.24 -112.42 4.48
N GLY A 264 -24.48 -111.51 3.55
CA GLY A 264 -23.60 -110.39 3.25
C GLY A 264 -23.52 -109.27 4.29
N MET A 265 -22.62 -108.34 4.01
CA MET A 265 -22.90 -106.91 4.00
C MET A 265 -22.09 -106.30 2.86
N SER A 266 -22.79 -105.94 1.78
CA SER A 266 -22.38 -104.88 0.89
C SER A 266 -22.63 -103.58 1.63
N ASP A 267 -21.61 -102.99 2.23
CA ASP A 267 -21.72 -101.62 2.71
C ASP A 267 -21.47 -100.68 1.52
N GLU A 268 -22.58 -100.11 1.04
CA GLU A 268 -22.67 -99.07 0.01
C GLU A 268 -21.92 -97.77 0.37
N SER A 269 -21.21 -97.71 1.48
CA SER A 269 -20.40 -96.56 1.90
C SER A 269 -19.07 -96.39 1.17
N ASP A 270 -18.52 -97.46 0.58
CA ASP A 270 -17.22 -97.41 -0.10
C ASP A 270 -17.29 -96.90 -1.55
N ILE A 271 -18.50 -96.84 -2.12
CA ILE A 271 -18.72 -96.34 -3.49
C ILE A 271 -19.01 -94.82 -3.50
N GLU A 272 -19.41 -94.24 -2.36
CA GLU A 272 -19.69 -92.79 -2.28
C GLU A 272 -18.41 -91.94 -2.16
N PHE A 273 -17.30 -92.52 -1.69
CA PHE A 273 -15.99 -91.85 -1.63
C PHE A 273 -15.38 -91.57 -3.02
N LEU A 274 -15.74 -92.37 -4.04
CA LEU A 274 -15.22 -92.22 -5.41
C LEU A 274 -16.09 -91.33 -6.32
N ARG A 275 -17.28 -90.90 -5.89
CA ARG A 275 -18.14 -89.98 -6.66
C ARG A 275 -17.96 -88.50 -6.32
N LEU A 276 -17.19 -88.17 -5.28
CA LEU A 276 -16.92 -86.77 -4.85
C LEU A 276 -15.60 -86.20 -5.41
N LEU A 277 -14.97 -86.89 -6.37
CA LEU A 277 -13.69 -86.51 -6.99
C LEU A 277 -13.77 -86.25 -8.51
N GLU A 278 -14.98 -86.14 -9.07
CA GLU A 278 -15.24 -85.57 -10.41
C GLU A 278 -16.03 -84.25 -10.26
#